data_AF-A0A1T5H3K4-F1
#
_entry.id   AF-A0A1T5H3K4-F1
#
_cell.length_a   1.000
_cell.length_b   1.000
_cell.length_c   1.000
_cell.angle_alpha   90.00
_cell.angle_beta   90.00
_cell.angle_gamma   90.00
#
_symmetry.space_group_name_H-M   'P 1'
#
loop_
_entity.id
_entity.type
_entity.pdbx_description
1 polymer ?
#
loop_
_entity_poly.entity_id
_entity_poly.type
_entity_poly.pdbx_seq_one_letter_code
_entity_poly.pdbx_strand_id
1 'polypeptide(L)'
;MAIIFGIQFGSKFGSTKKFESKLIKEKVDFERFNELDQSETLRRYNELDQLVHSGDFEKKVQFLKTAKFKNSEEYRQLEQFKSMKASKDIKSYLEYSKSGKLDRMKSILESDLLKEFNDLKVFVNSSAFHSAKVKKDFKQSEAYAKQEQYSALKKDPDIIFYLKQDKSNEYRTVAKLENSERLKSFFKLESIIQSPEFIEKKVFLEDKNRFKKSEEARLIEEFKELQKNEDVKWYQKTKKLNPFKEIRKWELTFEDDFDALQLDKSRWMTGYYWGKALMNDNYVLAGEKQFFKEDNIEMHDSVVRINTQKETYRGKVWDATLGFTMQDFEYTSGLISTGQSFRQKYGKFEAKVKFSQAYPVVNAFWLVGEKMLPQLDVFKSSVTKGKALESGIHVGAPEGQPLNLLKKITGANFKNGYYIYTLDWSPEALIWKINGIEVHREVKHVPNEPMYLSFCTILPEYPSDKQMPSFMDIDWIRCYRKKEE
;
A
#
# COMPACT_ATOMS: atom_id res chain seq x y z
N MET A 1 14.18 27.33 -14.79
CA MET A 1 15.00 28.56 -14.68
C MET A 1 16.41 28.17 -14.25
N ALA A 2 17.39 28.65 -15.02
CA ALA A 2 18.82 28.79 -14.76
C ALA A 2 19.58 27.67 -14.03
N ILE A 3 20.29 26.83 -14.79
CA ILE A 3 21.59 26.29 -14.37
C ILE A 3 22.60 26.70 -15.44
N ILE A 4 23.05 27.95 -15.36
CA ILE A 4 24.30 28.42 -15.93
C ILE A 4 25.05 28.98 -14.75
N PHE A 5 25.96 28.22 -14.13
CA PHE A 5 27.14 28.73 -13.42
C PHE A 5 28.06 27.54 -13.10
N GLY A 6 29.30 27.63 -13.57
CA GLY A 6 30.37 26.71 -13.21
C GLY A 6 31.14 26.08 -14.38
N ILE A 7 31.62 26.87 -15.35
CA ILE A 7 32.80 26.45 -16.13
C ILE A 7 34.01 26.69 -15.23
N GLN A 8 34.17 25.84 -14.22
CA GLN A 8 35.45 25.62 -13.54
C GLN A 8 36.18 24.56 -14.35
N PHE A 9 37.46 24.76 -14.64
CA PHE A 9 38.38 23.85 -15.35
C PHE A 9 38.07 22.35 -15.18
N GLY A 10 37.17 21.82 -16.00
CA GLY A 10 36.55 20.50 -15.85
C GLY A 10 35.67 20.15 -17.06
N SER A 11 35.39 18.85 -17.22
CA SER A 11 34.56 18.31 -18.32
C SER A 11 33.19 19.00 -18.38
N LYS A 12 32.71 19.33 -19.60
CA LYS A 12 31.35 19.81 -19.89
C LYS A 12 30.28 18.84 -19.38
N PHE A 13 30.63 17.56 -19.24
CA PHE A 13 29.77 16.53 -18.69
C PHE A 13 30.11 16.29 -17.23
N GLY A 14 29.08 16.15 -16.39
CA GLY A 14 29.25 15.75 -15.00
C GLY A 14 29.93 14.39 -14.88
N SER A 15 30.39 14.05 -13.66
CA SER A 15 31.01 12.75 -13.38
C SER A 15 30.08 11.60 -13.75
N THR A 16 30.54 10.69 -14.62
CA THR A 16 29.81 9.47 -15.02
C THR A 16 29.43 8.64 -13.81
N LYS A 17 30.37 8.45 -12.86
CA LYS A 17 30.11 7.75 -11.60
C LYS A 17 28.96 8.39 -10.81
N LYS A 18 28.94 9.73 -10.67
CA LYS A 18 27.85 10.42 -9.95
C LYS A 18 26.51 10.28 -10.67
N PHE A 19 26.50 10.39 -12.00
CA PHE A 19 25.27 10.23 -12.80
C PHE A 19 24.74 8.79 -12.71
N GLU A 20 25.61 7.80 -12.86
CA GLU A 20 25.27 6.38 -12.73
C GLU A 20 24.76 6.04 -11.32
N SER A 21 25.44 6.50 -10.26
CA SER A 21 24.97 6.30 -8.89
C SER A 21 23.59 6.91 -8.65
N LYS A 22 23.25 8.01 -9.33
CA LYS A 22 21.91 8.59 -9.29
C LYS A 22 20.88 7.67 -9.97
N LEU A 23 21.19 7.14 -11.16
CA LEU A 23 20.30 6.21 -11.87
C LEU A 23 20.06 4.93 -11.06
N ILE A 24 21.13 4.33 -10.52
CA ILE A 24 21.06 3.13 -9.67
C ILE A 24 20.21 3.42 -8.43
N LYS A 25 20.47 4.54 -7.74
CA LYS A 25 19.68 4.91 -6.57
C LYS A 25 18.21 5.11 -6.90
N GLU A 26 17.88 5.76 -8.02
CA GLU A 26 16.50 5.94 -8.46
C GLU A 26 15.80 4.61 -8.74
N LYS A 27 16.49 3.65 -9.38
CA LYS A 27 15.98 2.28 -9.61
C LYS A 27 15.73 1.55 -8.28
N VAL A 28 16.71 1.53 -7.37
CA VAL A 28 16.60 0.88 -6.06
C VAL A 28 15.50 1.51 -5.20
N ASP A 29 15.42 2.84 -5.16
CA ASP A 29 14.36 3.54 -4.43
C ASP A 29 12.98 3.25 -5.05
N PHE A 30 12.89 3.10 -6.38
CA PHE A 30 11.63 2.75 -7.05
C PHE A 30 11.18 1.31 -6.77
N GLU A 31 12.11 0.35 -6.79
CA GLU A 31 11.86 -1.05 -6.43
C GLU A 31 11.40 -1.15 -4.97
N ARG A 32 12.14 -0.53 -4.04
CA ARG A 32 11.74 -0.45 -2.63
C ARG A 32 10.36 0.18 -2.46
N PHE A 33 10.04 1.23 -3.23
CA PHE A 33 8.73 1.85 -3.16
C PHE A 33 7.60 0.89 -3.54
N ASN A 34 7.79 0.09 -4.59
CA ASN A 34 6.79 -0.88 -5.05
C ASN A 34 6.67 -2.07 -4.08
N GLU A 35 7.79 -2.54 -3.51
CA GLU A 35 7.78 -3.57 -2.47
C GLU A 35 7.03 -3.11 -1.22
N LEU A 36 7.30 -1.88 -0.77
CA LEU A 36 6.61 -1.28 0.37
C LEU A 36 5.12 -1.06 0.09
N ASP A 37 4.73 -0.65 -1.11
CA ASP A 37 3.33 -0.50 -1.51
C ASP A 37 2.50 -1.78 -1.29
N GLN A 38 3.14 -2.94 -1.43
CA GLN A 38 2.54 -4.27 -1.24
C GLN A 38 2.78 -4.85 0.18
N SER A 39 3.51 -4.13 1.04
CA SER A 39 3.91 -4.65 2.35
C SER A 39 2.74 -4.72 3.34
N GLU A 40 2.75 -5.74 4.18
CA GLU A 40 1.76 -5.91 5.25
C GLU A 40 1.78 -4.73 6.24
N THR A 41 2.97 -4.20 6.53
CA THR A 41 3.14 -3.02 7.41
C THR A 41 2.38 -1.81 6.87
N LEU A 42 2.51 -1.50 5.58
CA LEU A 42 1.78 -0.37 4.98
C LEU A 42 0.29 -0.66 4.81
N ARG A 43 -0.09 -1.90 4.50
CA ARG A 43 -1.51 -2.30 4.49
C ARG A 43 -2.14 -2.05 5.87
N ARG A 44 -1.51 -2.53 6.94
CA ARG A 44 -2.00 -2.34 8.32
C ARG A 44 -2.02 -0.87 8.72
N TYR A 45 -0.99 -0.09 8.33
CA TYR A 45 -0.97 1.34 8.53
C TYR A 45 -2.18 2.03 7.87
N ASN A 46 -2.45 1.73 6.61
CA ASN A 46 -3.56 2.35 5.87
C ASN A 46 -4.93 1.94 6.43
N GLU A 47 -5.09 0.67 6.83
CA GLU A 47 -6.32 0.19 7.51
C GLU A 47 -6.56 0.95 8.82
N LEU A 48 -5.54 1.10 9.65
CA LEU A 48 -5.64 1.83 10.91
C LEU A 48 -5.82 3.33 10.70
N ASP A 49 -5.19 3.92 9.69
CA ASP A 49 -5.39 5.32 9.33
C ASP A 49 -6.86 5.60 8.97
N GLN A 50 -7.45 4.75 8.13
CA GLN A 50 -8.88 4.84 7.79
C GLN A 50 -9.78 4.62 9.00
N LEU A 51 -9.47 3.64 9.84
CA LEU A 51 -10.27 3.31 11.01
C LEU A 51 -10.23 4.41 12.08
N VAL A 52 -9.03 4.86 12.46
CA VAL A 52 -8.82 5.82 13.55
C VAL A 52 -9.39 7.19 13.21
N HIS A 53 -9.38 7.58 11.93
CA HIS A 53 -9.98 8.82 11.43
C HIS A 53 -11.45 8.64 10.99
N SER A 54 -12.06 7.47 11.23
CA SER A 54 -13.48 7.30 10.97
C SER A 54 -14.32 7.95 12.07
N GLY A 55 -15.39 8.66 11.68
CA GLY A 55 -16.25 9.36 12.64
C GLY A 55 -16.89 8.45 13.69
N ASP A 56 -17.14 7.18 13.38
CA ASP A 56 -17.70 6.22 14.33
C ASP A 56 -16.67 5.74 15.35
N PHE A 57 -15.42 5.53 14.93
CA PHE A 57 -14.33 5.23 15.86
C PHE A 57 -14.08 6.42 16.80
N GLU A 58 -14.05 7.64 16.27
CA GLU A 58 -13.89 8.86 17.08
C GLU A 58 -15.02 9.01 18.12
N LYS A 59 -16.28 8.80 17.72
CA LYS A 59 -17.43 8.81 18.65
C LYS A 59 -17.28 7.76 19.74
N LYS A 60 -16.84 6.54 19.38
CA LYS A 60 -16.64 5.45 20.34
C LYS A 60 -15.53 5.78 21.34
N VAL A 61 -14.40 6.30 20.86
CA VAL A 61 -13.30 6.81 21.70
C VAL A 61 -13.80 7.91 22.64
N GLN A 62 -14.58 8.86 22.12
CA GLN A 62 -15.12 9.95 22.92
C GLN A 62 -16.08 9.45 24.00
N PHE A 63 -16.96 8.51 23.67
CA PHE A 63 -17.83 7.84 24.64
C PHE A 63 -17.01 7.14 25.73
N LEU A 64 -16.01 6.35 25.34
CA LEU A 64 -15.11 5.66 26.27
C LEU A 64 -14.32 6.62 27.17
N LYS A 65 -14.03 7.85 26.73
CA LYS A 65 -13.34 8.85 27.56
C LYS A 65 -14.28 9.65 28.46
N THR A 66 -15.52 9.90 28.02
CA THR A 66 -16.36 10.95 28.62
C THR A 66 -17.66 10.48 29.25
N ALA A 67 -18.17 9.30 28.89
CA ALA A 67 -19.39 8.76 29.48
C ALA A 67 -19.26 8.64 31.01
N LYS A 68 -20.33 9.00 31.72
CA LYS A 68 -20.38 8.94 33.19
C LYS A 68 -21.66 8.25 33.59
N PHE A 69 -21.56 7.32 34.54
CA PHE A 69 -22.74 6.65 35.10
C PHE A 69 -23.77 7.68 35.58
N LYS A 70 -23.36 8.73 36.28
CA LYS A 70 -24.24 9.81 36.75
C LYS A 70 -25.10 10.49 35.68
N ASN A 71 -24.71 10.42 34.40
CA ASN A 71 -25.44 11.03 33.29
C ASN A 71 -26.26 10.00 32.49
N SER A 72 -26.28 8.74 32.93
CA SER A 72 -26.91 7.64 32.19
C SER A 72 -28.35 7.38 32.65
N GLU A 73 -29.09 6.61 31.85
CA GLU A 73 -30.46 6.20 32.19
C GLU A 73 -30.48 5.27 33.40
N GLU A 74 -29.48 4.38 33.50
CA GLU A 74 -29.29 3.45 34.60
C GLU A 74 -29.15 4.19 35.94
N TYR A 75 -28.44 5.32 35.96
CA TYR A 75 -28.37 6.15 37.17
C TYR A 75 -29.72 6.77 37.54
N ARG A 76 -30.51 7.24 36.55
CA ARG A 76 -31.87 7.75 36.80
C ARG A 76 -32.77 6.67 37.39
N GLN A 77 -32.73 5.46 36.84
CA GLN A 77 -33.49 4.31 37.35
C GLN A 77 -33.06 3.94 38.78
N LEU A 78 -31.76 3.97 39.07
CA LEU A 78 -31.24 3.73 40.43
C LEU A 78 -31.71 4.78 41.43
N GLU A 79 -31.65 6.06 41.07
CA GLU A 79 -32.11 7.14 41.95
C GLU A 79 -33.63 7.08 42.14
N GLN A 80 -34.39 6.75 41.10
CA GLN A 80 -35.83 6.51 41.21
C GLN A 80 -36.14 5.35 42.15
N PHE A 81 -35.45 4.22 42.00
CA PHE A 81 -35.59 3.08 42.91
C PHE A 81 -35.26 3.44 44.35
N LYS A 82 -34.13 4.13 44.59
CA LYS A 82 -33.73 4.57 45.95
C LYS A 82 -34.79 5.48 46.57
N SER A 83 -35.30 6.43 45.79
CA SER A 83 -36.36 7.34 46.22
C SER A 83 -37.65 6.59 46.58
N MET A 84 -38.08 5.66 45.73
CA MET A 84 -39.25 4.81 46.00
C MET A 84 -39.02 3.91 47.21
N LYS A 85 -37.86 3.26 47.34
CA LYS A 85 -37.50 2.45 48.51
C LYS A 85 -37.46 3.25 49.80
N ALA A 86 -37.12 4.54 49.73
CA ALA A 86 -37.07 5.44 50.87
C ALA A 86 -38.47 5.92 51.32
N SER A 87 -39.48 5.85 50.44
CA SER A 87 -40.83 6.32 50.70
C SER A 87 -41.55 5.51 51.80
N LYS A 88 -42.34 6.19 52.62
CA LYS A 88 -42.96 5.59 53.82
C LYS A 88 -43.88 4.43 53.48
N ASP A 89 -44.67 4.58 52.42
CA ASP A 89 -45.66 3.61 51.97
C ASP A 89 -45.00 2.31 51.49
N ILE A 90 -43.96 2.42 50.64
CA ILE A 90 -43.18 1.25 50.20
C ILE A 90 -42.42 0.60 51.36
N LYS A 91 -41.81 1.36 52.28
CA LYS A 91 -41.16 0.81 53.48
C LYS A 91 -42.15 0.01 54.33
N SER A 92 -43.31 0.59 54.63
CA SER A 92 -44.36 -0.10 55.38
C SER A 92 -44.83 -1.36 54.67
N TYR A 93 -44.97 -1.34 53.34
CA TYR A 93 -45.29 -2.53 52.56
C TYR A 93 -44.23 -3.63 52.72
N LEU A 94 -42.95 -3.30 52.50
CA LEU A 94 -41.85 -4.25 52.59
C LEU A 94 -41.68 -4.83 54.00
N GLU A 95 -41.81 -4.00 55.05
CA GLU A 95 -41.75 -4.44 56.45
C GLU A 95 -42.94 -5.33 56.81
N TYR A 96 -44.16 -4.95 56.42
CA TYR A 96 -45.38 -5.71 56.68
C TYR A 96 -45.36 -7.06 55.95
N SER A 97 -44.92 -7.09 54.70
CA SER A 97 -44.71 -8.32 53.92
C SER A 97 -43.65 -9.21 54.57
N LYS A 98 -42.47 -8.67 54.90
CA LYS A 98 -41.38 -9.42 55.56
C LYS A 98 -41.79 -10.02 56.91
N SER A 99 -42.70 -9.38 57.62
CA SER A 99 -43.20 -9.88 58.91
C SER A 99 -44.14 -11.10 58.79
N GLY A 100 -44.49 -11.54 57.58
CA GLY A 100 -45.44 -12.61 57.32
C GLY A 100 -46.91 -12.22 57.56
N LYS A 101 -47.16 -10.98 58.03
CA LYS A 101 -48.52 -10.48 58.27
C LYS A 101 -49.31 -10.33 56.99
N LEU A 102 -48.68 -9.98 55.87
CA LEU A 102 -49.37 -9.81 54.58
C LEU A 102 -49.92 -11.14 54.07
N ASP A 103 -49.10 -12.18 54.06
CA ASP A 103 -49.49 -13.51 53.59
C ASP A 103 -50.56 -14.11 54.51
N ARG A 104 -50.40 -13.95 55.83
CA ARG A 104 -51.44 -14.33 56.80
C ARG A 104 -52.75 -13.60 56.53
N MET A 105 -52.70 -12.30 56.25
CA MET A 105 -53.90 -11.53 55.97
C MET A 105 -54.57 -11.95 54.65
N LYS A 106 -53.80 -12.22 53.59
CA LYS A 106 -54.32 -12.75 52.32
C LYS A 106 -55.01 -14.10 52.52
N SER A 107 -54.36 -15.02 53.22
CA SER A 107 -54.93 -16.32 53.57
C SER A 107 -56.26 -16.21 54.34
N ILE A 108 -56.34 -15.29 55.31
CA ILE A 108 -57.58 -15.06 56.06
C ILE A 108 -58.67 -14.43 55.17
N LEU A 109 -58.32 -13.48 54.31
CA LEU A 109 -59.26 -12.84 53.38
C LEU A 109 -59.88 -13.83 52.39
N GLU A 110 -59.13 -14.85 52.00
CA GLU A 110 -59.56 -15.92 51.09
C GLU A 110 -60.25 -17.09 51.81
N SER A 111 -60.25 -17.11 53.15
CA SER A 111 -60.77 -18.22 53.95
C SER A 111 -62.29 -18.24 54.07
N ASP A 112 -62.87 -19.45 54.05
CA ASP A 112 -64.29 -19.67 54.40
C ASP A 112 -64.59 -19.27 55.85
N LEU A 113 -63.59 -19.33 56.73
CA LEU A 113 -63.69 -18.90 58.13
C LEU A 113 -64.08 -17.42 58.25
N LEU A 114 -63.43 -16.54 57.47
CA LEU A 114 -63.76 -15.12 57.47
C LEU A 114 -65.13 -14.85 56.82
N LYS A 115 -65.46 -15.61 55.76
CA LYS A 115 -66.77 -15.52 55.10
C LYS A 115 -67.88 -15.88 56.08
N GLU A 116 -67.77 -17.01 56.76
CA GLU A 116 -68.72 -17.46 57.78
C GLU A 116 -68.83 -16.43 58.92
N PHE A 117 -67.69 -15.91 59.41
CA PHE A 117 -67.69 -14.86 60.42
C PHE A 117 -68.45 -13.60 59.98
N ASN A 118 -68.27 -13.17 58.73
CA ASN A 118 -68.95 -12.00 58.17
C ASN A 118 -70.45 -12.26 57.94
N ASP A 119 -70.83 -13.43 57.43
CA ASP A 119 -72.23 -13.82 57.23
C ASP A 119 -72.98 -13.88 58.58
N LEU A 120 -72.36 -14.50 59.59
CA LEU A 120 -72.87 -14.53 60.95
C LEU A 120 -72.93 -13.13 61.56
N LYS A 121 -71.93 -12.27 61.33
CA LYS A 121 -71.94 -10.86 61.76
C LYS A 121 -73.13 -10.11 61.17
N VAL A 122 -73.43 -10.28 59.89
CA VAL A 122 -74.59 -9.66 59.24
C VAL A 122 -75.88 -10.20 59.87
N PHE A 123 -75.98 -11.51 60.04
CA PHE A 123 -77.15 -12.16 60.64
C PHE A 123 -77.42 -11.67 62.07
N VAL A 124 -76.43 -11.67 62.97
CA VAL A 124 -76.63 -11.24 64.37
C VAL A 124 -76.95 -9.75 64.53
N ASN A 125 -76.68 -8.94 63.50
CA ASN A 125 -77.05 -7.53 63.46
C ASN A 125 -78.36 -7.28 62.68
N SER A 126 -78.97 -8.31 62.11
CA SER A 126 -80.21 -8.19 61.31
C SER A 126 -81.46 -8.02 62.18
N SER A 127 -82.50 -7.40 61.63
CA SER A 127 -83.81 -7.31 62.30
C SER A 127 -84.39 -8.69 62.63
N ALA A 128 -84.22 -9.67 61.73
CA ALA A 128 -84.67 -11.05 61.91
C ALA A 128 -84.10 -11.71 63.17
N PHE A 129 -82.80 -11.51 63.44
CA PHE A 129 -82.17 -12.00 64.67
C PHE A 129 -82.71 -11.31 65.92
N HIS A 130 -82.88 -9.97 65.89
CA HIS A 130 -83.43 -9.22 67.02
C HIS A 130 -84.86 -9.65 67.36
N SER A 131 -85.69 -9.93 66.35
CA SER A 131 -87.04 -10.49 66.54
C SER A 131 -87.02 -11.92 67.09
N ALA A 132 -86.05 -12.75 66.70
CA ALA A 132 -85.89 -14.09 67.28
C ALA A 132 -85.41 -14.05 68.75
N LYS A 133 -84.57 -13.06 69.10
CA LYS A 133 -83.95 -12.89 70.42
C LYS A 133 -84.93 -12.61 71.56
N VAL A 134 -86.06 -11.97 71.27
CA VAL A 134 -87.08 -11.60 72.27
C VAL A 134 -88.08 -12.73 72.57
N LYS A 135 -88.02 -13.85 71.84
CA LYS A 135 -88.89 -15.01 72.08
C LYS A 135 -88.43 -15.81 73.29
N LYS A 136 -89.37 -16.40 74.04
CA LYS A 136 -89.09 -17.15 75.28
C LYS A 136 -88.24 -18.42 75.07
N ASP A 137 -88.26 -18.98 73.86
CA ASP A 137 -87.53 -20.18 73.42
C ASP A 137 -86.22 -19.85 72.67
N PHE A 138 -85.74 -18.60 72.76
CA PHE A 138 -84.55 -18.16 72.02
C PHE A 138 -83.35 -19.07 72.23
N LYS A 139 -83.09 -19.55 73.45
CA LYS A 139 -81.95 -20.43 73.79
C LYS A 139 -81.97 -21.78 73.06
N GLN A 140 -83.13 -22.21 72.52
CA GLN A 140 -83.30 -23.43 71.74
C GLN A 140 -83.39 -23.16 70.23
N SER A 141 -83.30 -21.89 69.81
CA SER A 141 -83.48 -21.50 68.41
C SER A 141 -82.18 -21.59 67.60
N GLU A 142 -82.32 -21.78 66.29
CA GLU A 142 -81.22 -21.69 65.32
C GLU A 142 -80.51 -20.32 65.39
N ALA A 143 -81.25 -19.27 65.73
CA ALA A 143 -80.70 -17.93 65.89
C ALA A 143 -79.71 -17.83 67.07
N TYR A 144 -79.97 -18.53 68.19
CA TYR A 144 -79.05 -18.60 69.31
C TYR A 144 -77.82 -19.45 68.98
N ALA A 145 -77.98 -20.56 68.26
CA ALA A 145 -76.85 -21.36 67.77
C ALA A 145 -75.90 -20.52 66.88
N LYS A 146 -76.45 -19.73 65.96
CA LYS A 146 -75.68 -18.79 65.12
C LYS A 146 -75.02 -17.66 65.93
N GLN A 147 -75.64 -17.19 67.02
CA GLN A 147 -75.02 -16.22 67.94
C GLN A 147 -73.82 -16.80 68.69
N GLU A 148 -73.92 -18.05 69.16
CA GLU A 148 -72.85 -18.75 69.85
C GLU A 148 -71.69 -19.04 68.88
N GLN A 149 -71.98 -19.48 67.66
CA GLN A 149 -70.99 -19.64 66.59
C GLN A 149 -70.28 -18.31 66.28
N TYR A 150 -71.04 -17.21 66.13
CA TYR A 150 -70.46 -15.88 65.94
C TYR A 150 -69.54 -15.46 67.10
N SER A 151 -69.95 -15.75 68.33
CA SER A 151 -69.20 -15.43 69.55
C SER A 151 -67.95 -16.32 69.71
N ALA A 152 -67.99 -17.56 69.23
CA ALA A 152 -66.86 -18.47 69.17
C ALA A 152 -65.85 -18.01 68.10
N LEU A 153 -66.31 -17.69 66.88
CA LEU A 153 -65.46 -17.17 65.82
C LEU A 153 -64.81 -15.84 66.17
N LYS A 154 -65.46 -14.99 66.98
CA LYS A 154 -64.81 -13.76 67.53
C LYS A 154 -63.55 -14.05 68.35
N LYS A 155 -63.43 -15.25 68.93
CA LYS A 155 -62.28 -15.67 69.74
C LYS A 155 -61.25 -16.45 68.93
N ASP A 156 -61.53 -16.73 67.66
CA ASP A 156 -60.61 -17.42 66.78
C ASP A 156 -59.33 -16.58 66.55
N PRO A 157 -58.12 -17.16 66.62
CA PRO A 157 -56.86 -16.43 66.48
C PRO A 157 -56.73 -15.64 65.18
N ASP A 158 -57.28 -16.15 64.08
CA ASP A 158 -57.21 -15.51 62.76
C ASP A 158 -58.26 -14.41 62.60
N ILE A 159 -59.46 -14.61 63.15
CA ILE A 159 -60.47 -13.54 63.23
C ILE A 159 -59.99 -12.40 64.14
N ILE A 160 -59.38 -12.70 65.29
CA ILE A 160 -58.78 -11.68 66.18
C ILE A 160 -57.67 -10.93 65.45
N PHE A 161 -56.79 -11.65 64.76
CA PHE A 161 -55.71 -11.05 63.99
C PHE A 161 -56.26 -10.13 62.89
N TYR A 162 -57.22 -10.61 62.10
CA TYR A 162 -57.89 -9.85 61.05
C TYR A 162 -58.53 -8.57 61.60
N LEU A 163 -59.36 -8.67 62.63
CA LEU A 163 -60.04 -7.51 63.23
C LEU A 163 -59.07 -6.46 63.79
N LYS A 164 -57.89 -6.90 64.27
CA LYS A 164 -56.82 -6.02 64.74
C LYS A 164 -56.08 -5.35 63.58
N GLN A 165 -55.69 -6.13 62.56
CA GLN A 165 -54.94 -5.62 61.41
C GLN A 165 -55.79 -4.73 60.50
N ASP A 166 -57.05 -5.08 60.23
CA ASP A 166 -57.99 -4.33 59.38
C ASP A 166 -58.18 -2.86 59.85
N LYS A 167 -58.12 -2.65 61.16
CA LYS A 167 -58.20 -1.31 61.78
C LYS A 167 -56.87 -0.56 61.80
N SER A 168 -55.75 -1.22 61.53
CA SER A 168 -54.41 -0.62 61.60
C SER A 168 -54.15 0.29 60.40
N ASN A 169 -53.58 1.46 60.65
CA ASN A 169 -53.15 2.37 59.58
C ASN A 169 -52.05 1.76 58.70
N GLU A 170 -51.23 0.88 59.27
CA GLU A 170 -50.18 0.12 58.59
C GLU A 170 -50.79 -0.77 57.50
N TYR A 171 -51.74 -1.65 57.86
CA TYR A 171 -52.41 -2.53 56.89
C TYR A 171 -53.23 -1.76 55.85
N ARG A 172 -53.92 -0.68 56.23
CA ARG A 172 -54.65 0.17 55.27
C ARG A 172 -53.74 0.75 54.19
N THR A 173 -52.49 1.07 54.55
CA THR A 173 -51.49 1.56 53.60
C THR A 173 -51.02 0.43 52.67
N VAL A 174 -50.76 -0.75 53.25
CA VAL A 174 -50.36 -1.97 52.53
C VAL A 174 -51.44 -2.39 51.54
N ALA A 175 -52.70 -2.51 51.98
CA ALA A 175 -53.82 -2.93 51.16
C ALA A 175 -54.11 -1.98 49.98
N LYS A 176 -53.85 -0.68 50.13
CA LYS A 176 -53.94 0.31 49.05
C LYS A 176 -52.81 0.17 48.02
N LEU A 177 -51.63 -0.27 48.47
CA LEU A 177 -50.45 -0.47 47.61
C LEU A 177 -50.49 -1.82 46.91
N GLU A 178 -51.09 -2.84 47.53
CA GLU A 178 -51.30 -4.17 46.95
C GLU A 178 -51.96 -4.02 45.56
N ASN A 179 -51.37 -4.65 44.54
CA ASN A 179 -51.79 -4.55 43.13
C ASN A 179 -51.72 -3.15 42.47
N SER A 180 -51.19 -2.13 43.15
CA SER A 180 -51.03 -0.79 42.55
C SER A 180 -49.92 -0.74 41.49
N GLU A 181 -50.10 0.12 40.48
CA GLU A 181 -49.05 0.38 39.46
C GLU A 181 -47.75 0.92 40.09
N ARG A 182 -47.87 1.63 41.22
CA ARG A 182 -46.72 2.11 41.98
C ARG A 182 -45.87 0.97 42.52
N LEU A 183 -46.49 -0.05 43.12
CA LEU A 183 -45.78 -1.21 43.65
C LEU A 183 -45.21 -2.09 42.52
N LYS A 184 -45.95 -2.29 41.44
CA LYS A 184 -45.44 -2.97 40.23
C LYS A 184 -44.19 -2.27 39.67
N SER A 185 -44.23 -0.94 39.58
CA SER A 185 -43.10 -0.13 39.11
C SER A 185 -41.89 -0.25 40.04
N PHE A 186 -42.11 -0.31 41.37
CA PHE A 186 -41.04 -0.52 42.35
C PHE A 186 -40.30 -1.84 42.10
N PHE A 187 -41.03 -2.96 42.01
CA PHE A 187 -40.41 -4.27 41.79
C PHE A 187 -39.80 -4.41 40.39
N LYS A 188 -40.36 -3.75 39.38
CA LYS A 188 -39.74 -3.67 38.05
C LYS A 188 -38.40 -2.93 38.09
N LEU A 189 -38.33 -1.80 38.80
CA LEU A 189 -37.06 -1.10 38.99
C LEU A 189 -36.08 -1.95 39.80
N GLU A 190 -36.56 -2.65 40.84
CA GLU A 190 -35.75 -3.59 41.63
C GLU A 190 -35.15 -4.68 40.75
N SER A 191 -35.95 -5.29 39.87
CA SER A 191 -35.46 -6.34 38.96
C SER A 191 -34.45 -5.80 37.95
N ILE A 192 -34.64 -4.57 37.45
CA ILE A 192 -33.68 -3.93 36.53
C ILE A 192 -32.35 -3.67 37.23
N ILE A 193 -32.34 -3.03 38.41
CA ILE A 193 -31.08 -2.68 39.07
C ILE A 193 -30.32 -3.90 39.62
N GLN A 194 -31.01 -5.01 39.85
CA GLN A 194 -30.42 -6.27 40.27
C GLN A 194 -30.00 -7.13 39.07
N SER A 195 -30.35 -6.73 37.85
CA SER A 195 -30.01 -7.50 36.66
C SER A 195 -28.50 -7.48 36.39
N PRO A 196 -27.92 -8.57 35.85
CA PRO A 196 -26.52 -8.60 35.44
C PRO A 196 -26.17 -7.45 34.50
N GLU A 197 -27.04 -7.12 33.55
CA GLU A 197 -26.82 -6.08 32.55
C GLU A 197 -26.64 -4.71 33.19
N PHE A 198 -27.46 -4.39 34.20
CA PHE A 198 -27.33 -3.12 34.93
C PHE A 198 -26.01 -3.05 35.70
N ILE A 199 -25.66 -4.13 36.41
CA ILE A 199 -24.44 -4.21 37.21
C ILE A 199 -23.21 -4.05 36.31
N GLU A 200 -23.16 -4.79 35.21
CA GLU A 200 -22.08 -4.70 34.22
C GLU A 200 -21.99 -3.30 33.62
N LYS A 201 -23.12 -2.72 33.23
CA LYS A 201 -23.15 -1.37 32.65
C LYS A 201 -22.67 -0.31 33.64
N LYS A 202 -23.09 -0.41 34.89
CA LYS A 202 -22.62 0.47 35.97
C LYS A 202 -21.12 0.34 36.18
N VAL A 203 -20.61 -0.87 36.35
CA VAL A 203 -19.17 -1.15 36.52
C VAL A 203 -18.38 -0.58 35.33
N PHE A 204 -18.85 -0.81 34.11
CA PHE A 204 -18.23 -0.28 32.90
C PHE A 204 -18.20 1.26 32.87
N LEU A 205 -19.31 1.93 33.17
CA LEU A 205 -19.40 3.40 33.15
C LEU A 205 -18.64 4.07 34.32
N GLU A 206 -18.44 3.34 35.43
CA GLU A 206 -17.66 3.81 36.58
C GLU A 206 -16.15 3.55 36.43
N ASP A 207 -15.71 2.64 35.55
CA ASP A 207 -14.28 2.40 35.29
C ASP A 207 -13.61 3.60 34.59
N LYS A 208 -12.79 4.33 35.34
CA LYS A 208 -12.00 5.47 34.85
C LYS A 208 -10.93 5.09 33.84
N ASN A 209 -10.51 3.82 33.82
CA ASN A 209 -9.49 3.29 32.92
C ASN A 209 -10.11 2.50 31.74
N ARG A 210 -11.43 2.50 31.57
CA ARG A 210 -12.10 1.74 30.50
C ARG A 210 -11.54 2.03 29.11
N PHE A 211 -11.21 3.30 28.81
CA PHE A 211 -10.56 3.65 27.55
C PHE A 211 -9.19 3.00 27.43
N LYS A 212 -8.33 3.10 28.46
CA LYS A 212 -6.98 2.50 28.42
C LYS A 212 -7.01 0.97 28.24
N LYS A 213 -8.07 0.30 28.71
CA LYS A 213 -8.27 -1.16 28.57
C LYS A 213 -9.01 -1.54 27.28
N SER A 214 -9.51 -0.56 26.53
CA SER A 214 -10.33 -0.80 25.35
C SER A 214 -9.48 -1.17 24.13
N GLU A 215 -10.12 -1.86 23.19
CA GLU A 215 -9.54 -2.16 21.90
C GLU A 215 -9.16 -0.87 21.14
N GLU A 216 -9.97 0.18 21.27
CA GLU A 216 -9.72 1.47 20.61
C GLU A 216 -8.41 2.10 21.06
N ALA A 217 -8.08 2.03 22.34
CA ALA A 217 -6.80 2.55 22.83
C ALA A 217 -5.61 1.73 22.30
N ARG A 218 -5.76 0.40 22.20
CA ARG A 218 -4.75 -0.48 21.62
C ARG A 218 -4.51 -0.15 20.15
N LEU A 219 -5.58 0.01 19.36
CA LEU A 219 -5.51 0.34 17.93
C LEU A 219 -4.88 1.73 17.69
N ILE A 220 -5.22 2.72 18.52
CA ILE A 220 -4.59 4.06 18.46
C ILE A 220 -3.09 3.96 18.73
N GLU A 221 -2.68 3.17 19.73
CA GLU A 221 -1.26 3.04 20.06
C GLU A 221 -0.50 2.28 18.97
N GLU A 222 -1.08 1.20 18.43
CA GLU A 222 -0.53 0.49 17.27
C GLU A 222 -0.35 1.42 16.08
N PHE A 223 -1.36 2.25 15.77
CA PHE A 223 -1.28 3.22 14.69
C PHE A 223 -0.14 4.24 14.91
N LYS A 224 0.03 4.75 16.13
CA LYS A 224 1.12 5.66 16.47
C LYS A 224 2.50 5.01 16.34
N GLU A 225 2.63 3.74 16.69
CA GLU A 225 3.89 3.01 16.50
C GLU A 225 4.18 2.81 15.01
N LEU A 226 3.18 2.47 14.19
CA LEU A 226 3.34 2.40 12.74
C LEU A 226 3.67 3.76 12.11
N GLN A 227 3.13 4.87 12.62
CA GLN A 227 3.53 6.22 12.21
C GLN A 227 5.02 6.50 12.49
N LYS A 228 5.61 5.84 13.48
CA LYS A 228 7.04 5.97 13.80
C LYS A 228 7.93 5.08 12.96
N ASN A 229 7.39 4.07 12.28
CA ASN A 229 8.15 3.16 11.44
C ASN A 229 8.83 3.92 10.27
N GLU A 230 10.13 3.69 10.07
CA GLU A 230 10.92 4.42 9.08
C GLU A 230 10.50 4.13 7.63
N ASP A 231 10.06 2.91 7.31
CA ASP A 231 9.56 2.56 5.98
C ASP A 231 8.22 3.24 5.69
N VAL A 232 7.32 3.27 6.67
CA VAL A 232 6.03 3.98 6.54
C VAL A 232 6.29 5.47 6.32
N LYS A 233 7.14 6.11 7.14
CA LYS A 233 7.49 7.53 6.98
C LYS A 233 8.12 7.81 5.62
N TRP A 234 9.09 6.99 5.22
CA TRP A 234 9.78 7.13 3.95
C TRP A 234 8.80 6.98 2.79
N TYR A 235 7.96 5.93 2.80
CA TYR A 235 6.98 5.67 1.75
C TYR A 235 5.96 6.80 1.64
N GLN A 236 5.38 7.27 2.75
CA GLN A 236 4.39 8.35 2.73
C GLN A 236 4.99 9.66 2.18
N LYS A 237 6.21 9.99 2.60
CA LYS A 237 6.95 11.15 2.07
C LYS A 237 7.23 10.99 0.56
N THR A 238 7.71 9.83 0.15
CA THR A 238 8.06 9.53 -1.24
C THR A 238 6.83 9.52 -2.14
N LYS A 239 5.72 8.93 -1.70
CA LYS A 239 4.42 8.91 -2.40
C LYS A 239 3.93 10.34 -2.67
N LYS A 240 4.03 11.23 -1.68
CA LYS A 240 3.66 12.64 -1.81
C LYS A 240 4.53 13.40 -2.82
N LEU A 241 5.84 13.14 -2.82
CA LEU A 241 6.79 13.80 -3.74
C LEU A 241 6.69 13.25 -5.17
N ASN A 242 6.23 12.00 -5.34
CA ASN A 242 6.13 11.29 -6.61
C ASN A 242 7.40 11.41 -7.50
N PRO A 243 8.60 11.09 -6.96
CA PRO A 243 9.84 11.24 -7.71
C PRO A 243 9.93 10.27 -8.90
N PHE A 244 9.19 9.16 -8.85
CA PHE A 244 9.28 8.07 -9.83
C PHE A 244 8.43 8.28 -11.09
N LYS A 245 7.92 9.49 -11.32
CA LYS A 245 7.08 9.79 -12.48
C LYS A 245 7.76 9.44 -13.80
N GLU A 246 9.06 9.72 -13.93
CA GLU A 246 9.80 9.44 -15.17
C GLU A 246 10.13 7.96 -15.31
N ILE A 247 10.70 7.31 -14.29
CA ILE A 247 11.04 5.87 -14.36
C ILE A 247 9.81 4.99 -14.61
N ARG A 248 8.61 5.36 -14.10
CA ARG A 248 7.35 4.63 -14.34
C ARG A 248 6.94 4.58 -15.82
N LYS A 249 7.38 5.54 -16.64
CA LYS A 249 7.07 5.57 -18.08
C LYS A 249 7.85 4.54 -18.87
N TRP A 250 8.90 3.95 -18.30
CA TRP A 250 9.83 3.10 -19.02
C TRP A 250 9.68 1.64 -18.59
N GLU A 251 9.79 0.75 -19.55
CA GLU A 251 9.90 -0.69 -19.36
C GLU A 251 11.22 -1.14 -19.96
N LEU A 252 12.00 -1.90 -19.20
CA LEU A 252 13.25 -2.46 -19.68
C LEU A 252 12.96 -3.58 -20.68
N THR A 253 13.59 -3.53 -21.84
CA THR A 253 13.35 -4.48 -22.95
C THR A 253 14.58 -5.27 -23.36
N PHE A 254 15.77 -4.76 -23.02
CA PHE A 254 17.03 -5.46 -23.22
C PHE A 254 18.06 -4.91 -22.24
N GLU A 255 18.78 -5.77 -21.53
CA GLU A 255 19.93 -5.35 -20.71
C GLU A 255 21.05 -6.37 -20.73
N ASP A 256 22.29 -5.92 -20.81
CA ASP A 256 23.45 -6.78 -20.62
C ASP A 256 24.48 -6.03 -19.77
N ASP A 257 24.83 -6.62 -18.63
CA ASP A 257 25.86 -6.13 -17.71
C ASP A 257 27.19 -6.89 -17.93
N PHE A 258 27.25 -7.82 -18.90
CA PHE A 258 28.45 -8.56 -19.29
C PHE A 258 29.13 -9.33 -18.14
N ASP A 259 28.37 -9.73 -17.13
CA ASP A 259 28.84 -10.50 -15.96
C ASP A 259 29.22 -11.95 -16.29
N ALA A 260 28.81 -12.45 -17.46
CA ALA A 260 29.11 -13.82 -17.89
C ALA A 260 30.59 -13.99 -18.29
N LEU A 261 31.13 -15.21 -18.10
CA LEU A 261 32.52 -15.55 -18.47
C LEU A 261 32.79 -15.51 -19.98
N GLN A 262 31.74 -15.55 -20.81
CA GLN A 262 31.81 -15.60 -22.26
C GLN A 262 30.69 -14.75 -22.84
N LEU A 263 30.88 -14.22 -24.05
CA LEU A 263 29.86 -13.47 -24.76
C LEU A 263 28.64 -14.37 -25.03
N ASP A 264 27.45 -13.91 -24.63
CA ASP A 264 26.22 -14.64 -24.91
C ASP A 264 25.87 -14.58 -26.40
N LYS A 265 26.19 -15.66 -27.12
CA LYS A 265 25.97 -15.78 -28.57
C LYS A 265 24.50 -15.88 -28.98
N SER A 266 23.59 -16.12 -28.03
CA SER A 266 22.14 -16.02 -28.31
C SER A 266 21.68 -14.56 -28.42
N ARG A 267 22.47 -13.64 -27.85
CA ARG A 267 22.20 -12.21 -27.79
C ARG A 267 23.10 -11.40 -28.71
N TRP A 268 24.34 -11.83 -28.90
CA TRP A 268 25.35 -11.08 -29.62
C TRP A 268 25.95 -11.88 -30.77
N MET A 269 25.99 -11.27 -31.95
CA MET A 269 26.75 -11.74 -33.10
C MET A 269 28.03 -10.92 -33.27
N THR A 270 29.09 -11.53 -33.81
CA THR A 270 30.44 -10.93 -33.89
C THR A 270 30.85 -10.44 -35.28
N GLY A 271 29.90 -9.92 -36.05
CA GLY A 271 30.11 -9.38 -37.40
C GLY A 271 28.88 -8.65 -37.92
N TYR A 272 28.93 -8.14 -39.16
CA TYR A 272 27.76 -7.50 -39.76
C TYR A 272 26.59 -8.48 -39.93
N TYR A 273 25.37 -7.99 -39.65
CA TYR A 273 24.12 -8.75 -39.77
C TYR A 273 24.03 -9.53 -41.07
N TRP A 274 24.19 -8.87 -42.21
CA TRP A 274 24.06 -9.48 -43.53
C TRP A 274 25.13 -10.53 -43.83
N GLY A 275 26.31 -10.44 -43.22
CA GLY A 275 27.36 -11.43 -43.41
C GLY A 275 26.96 -12.75 -42.76
N LYS A 276 26.52 -12.67 -41.51
CA LYS A 276 26.02 -13.84 -40.78
C LYS A 276 24.71 -14.36 -41.34
N ALA A 277 23.77 -13.48 -41.71
CA ALA A 277 22.46 -13.88 -42.22
C ALA A 277 22.53 -14.55 -43.60
N LEU A 278 23.40 -14.08 -44.51
CA LEU A 278 23.47 -14.60 -45.88
C LEU A 278 24.50 -15.70 -46.06
N MET A 279 25.61 -15.66 -45.31
CA MET A 279 26.77 -16.52 -45.55
C MET A 279 27.25 -17.26 -44.30
N ASN A 280 26.67 -16.98 -43.12
CA ASN A 280 27.20 -17.39 -41.83
C ASN A 280 28.70 -17.04 -41.66
N ASP A 281 29.12 -15.90 -42.24
CA ASP A 281 30.52 -15.48 -42.32
C ASP A 281 30.66 -13.97 -42.06
N ASN A 282 31.88 -13.50 -41.80
CA ASN A 282 32.17 -12.08 -41.65
C ASN A 282 32.67 -11.48 -42.96
N TYR A 283 32.42 -10.18 -43.13
CA TYR A 283 33.04 -9.35 -44.14
C TYR A 283 33.24 -7.95 -43.58
N VAL A 284 34.01 -7.13 -44.27
CA VAL A 284 34.15 -5.69 -44.00
C VAL A 284 33.85 -4.87 -45.26
N LEU A 285 33.56 -3.58 -45.09
CA LEU A 285 33.28 -2.71 -46.21
C LEU A 285 34.58 -2.30 -46.92
N ALA A 286 34.51 -2.11 -48.23
CA ALA A 286 35.63 -1.60 -49.01
C ALA A 286 36.18 -0.31 -48.41
N GLY A 287 37.50 -0.25 -48.23
CA GLY A 287 38.21 0.89 -47.65
C GLY A 287 38.68 0.68 -46.20
N GLU A 288 38.01 -0.17 -45.42
CA GLU A 288 38.41 -0.50 -44.04
C GLU A 288 39.75 -1.25 -44.00
N LYS A 289 40.59 -0.95 -42.99
CA LYS A 289 41.95 -1.50 -42.85
C LYS A 289 42.07 -2.65 -41.86
N GLN A 290 40.96 -2.96 -41.17
CA GLN A 290 40.84 -4.06 -40.21
C GLN A 290 39.87 -5.13 -40.72
N PHE A 291 40.04 -6.37 -40.25
CA PHE A 291 39.01 -7.42 -40.36
C PHE A 291 38.39 -7.73 -38.99
N PHE A 292 37.08 -8.04 -38.94
CA PHE A 292 36.41 -8.38 -37.68
C PHE A 292 36.55 -9.87 -37.33
N LYS A 293 37.11 -10.17 -36.15
CA LYS A 293 37.16 -11.52 -35.60
C LYS A 293 36.49 -11.60 -34.23
N GLU A 294 36.03 -12.79 -33.90
CA GLU A 294 35.51 -13.11 -32.57
C GLU A 294 36.62 -13.10 -31.50
N ASP A 295 37.83 -13.54 -31.84
CA ASP A 295 38.99 -13.54 -30.92
C ASP A 295 39.37 -12.13 -30.41
N ASN A 296 38.88 -11.09 -31.09
CA ASN A 296 39.05 -9.70 -30.69
C ASN A 296 38.01 -9.24 -29.65
N ILE A 297 37.09 -10.12 -29.23
CA ILE A 297 36.11 -9.86 -28.18
C ILE A 297 36.55 -10.58 -26.91
N GLU A 298 36.77 -9.81 -25.85
CA GLU A 298 37.27 -10.31 -24.57
C GLU A 298 36.29 -9.93 -23.45
N MET A 299 35.97 -10.88 -22.59
CA MET A 299 35.19 -10.64 -21.37
C MET A 299 36.13 -10.51 -20.18
N HIS A 300 36.08 -9.42 -19.43
CA HIS A 300 36.86 -9.25 -18.19
C HIS A 300 36.16 -8.24 -17.26
N ASP A 301 36.24 -8.45 -15.94
CA ASP A 301 35.73 -7.51 -14.93
C ASP A 301 34.30 -6.96 -15.18
N SER A 302 33.36 -7.81 -15.63
CA SER A 302 31.99 -7.41 -16.01
C SER A 302 31.95 -6.36 -17.12
N VAL A 303 32.86 -6.48 -18.08
CA VAL A 303 32.98 -5.61 -19.25
C VAL A 303 33.25 -6.49 -20.46
N VAL A 304 32.61 -6.18 -21.59
CA VAL A 304 33.07 -6.67 -22.90
C VAL A 304 34.03 -5.66 -23.51
N ARG A 305 35.21 -6.15 -23.90
CA ARG A 305 36.25 -5.39 -24.59
C ARG A 305 36.35 -5.81 -26.04
N ILE A 306 36.27 -4.83 -26.92
CA ILE A 306 36.68 -4.93 -28.32
C ILE A 306 38.15 -4.53 -28.42
N ASN A 307 39.01 -5.48 -28.77
CA ASN A 307 40.44 -5.28 -28.99
C ASN A 307 40.72 -5.05 -30.48
N THR A 308 41.43 -3.97 -30.80
CA THR A 308 41.96 -3.72 -32.14
C THR A 308 43.47 -3.79 -32.10
N GLN A 309 44.06 -4.64 -32.94
CA GLN A 309 45.48 -4.96 -32.89
C GLN A 309 46.06 -5.22 -34.28
N LYS A 310 47.39 -5.20 -34.35
CA LYS A 310 48.15 -5.60 -35.54
C LYS A 310 48.19 -7.12 -35.61
N GLU A 311 47.52 -7.68 -36.60
CA GLU A 311 47.39 -9.11 -36.82
C GLU A 311 47.02 -9.32 -38.29
N THR A 312 47.81 -10.12 -39.00
CA THR A 312 47.52 -10.40 -40.41
C THR A 312 46.37 -11.38 -40.54
N TYR A 313 45.39 -11.06 -41.38
CA TYR A 313 44.25 -11.93 -41.63
C TYR A 313 43.77 -11.81 -43.07
N ARG A 314 43.31 -12.92 -43.68
CA ARG A 314 42.73 -12.92 -45.03
C ARG A 314 41.22 -13.07 -44.93
N GLY A 315 40.48 -12.04 -45.35
CA GLY A 315 39.03 -11.96 -45.15
C GLY A 315 38.27 -11.38 -46.34
N LYS A 316 36.94 -11.43 -46.27
CA LYS A 316 36.05 -10.91 -47.33
C LYS A 316 35.84 -9.40 -47.23
N VAL A 317 35.93 -8.72 -48.36
CA VAL A 317 35.55 -7.32 -48.53
C VAL A 317 34.30 -7.25 -49.39
N TRP A 318 33.32 -6.46 -48.96
CA TRP A 318 32.19 -6.10 -49.80
C TRP A 318 32.41 -4.74 -50.45
N ASP A 319 32.37 -4.73 -51.78
CA ASP A 319 32.38 -3.53 -52.61
C ASP A 319 31.07 -3.44 -53.40
N ALA A 320 30.49 -2.24 -53.51
CA ALA A 320 29.21 -2.05 -54.19
C ALA A 320 29.27 -2.36 -55.71
N THR A 321 30.45 -2.27 -56.32
CA THR A 321 30.68 -2.52 -57.75
C THR A 321 31.14 -3.96 -58.01
N LEU A 322 32.05 -4.47 -57.16
CA LEU A 322 32.70 -5.78 -57.38
C LEU A 322 32.06 -6.93 -56.60
N GLY A 323 31.18 -6.64 -55.63
CA GLY A 323 30.64 -7.65 -54.72
C GLY A 323 31.68 -8.11 -53.70
N PHE A 324 31.65 -9.39 -53.34
CA PHE A 324 32.57 -9.97 -52.36
C PHE A 324 33.90 -10.38 -53.00
N THR A 325 35.01 -9.87 -52.47
CA THR A 325 36.38 -10.28 -52.84
C THR A 325 37.19 -10.65 -51.60
N MET A 326 38.30 -11.39 -51.76
CA MET A 326 39.21 -11.71 -50.66
C MET A 326 40.37 -10.70 -50.63
N GLN A 327 40.69 -10.19 -49.44
CA GLN A 327 41.80 -9.26 -49.23
C GLN A 327 42.61 -9.67 -47.98
N ASP A 328 43.92 -9.40 -48.02
CA ASP A 328 44.80 -9.53 -46.86
C ASP A 328 44.77 -8.20 -46.06
N PHE A 329 44.58 -8.32 -44.75
CA PHE A 329 44.53 -7.23 -43.77
C PHE A 329 45.73 -7.32 -42.85
N GLU A 330 46.20 -6.17 -42.37
CA GLU A 330 47.31 -6.07 -41.39
C GLU A 330 46.81 -5.89 -39.95
N TYR A 331 45.51 -5.68 -39.78
CA TYR A 331 44.88 -5.39 -38.51
C TYR A 331 43.59 -6.20 -38.34
N THR A 332 43.31 -6.56 -37.10
CA THR A 332 42.04 -7.18 -36.69
C THR A 332 41.35 -6.33 -35.64
N SER A 333 40.03 -6.40 -35.60
CA SER A 333 39.19 -5.73 -34.61
C SER A 333 37.96 -6.58 -34.29
N GLY A 334 37.08 -6.05 -33.46
CA GLY A 334 35.83 -6.69 -33.08
C GLY A 334 34.61 -5.85 -33.43
N LEU A 335 33.49 -6.55 -33.57
CA LEU A 335 32.15 -6.00 -33.67
C LEU A 335 31.24 -6.89 -32.84
N ILE A 336 30.37 -6.32 -32.02
CA ILE A 336 29.24 -7.04 -31.41
C ILE A 336 27.93 -6.38 -31.83
N SER A 337 26.94 -7.18 -32.17
CA SER A 337 25.65 -6.68 -32.66
C SER A 337 24.50 -7.55 -32.17
N THR A 338 23.32 -6.94 -32.07
CA THR A 338 22.06 -7.63 -31.74
C THR A 338 21.24 -7.98 -32.97
N GLY A 339 21.79 -7.83 -34.18
CA GLY A 339 21.05 -7.92 -35.44
C GLY A 339 20.16 -9.14 -35.63
N GLN A 340 20.50 -10.28 -35.01
CA GLN A 340 19.73 -11.53 -35.03
C GLN A 340 18.82 -11.74 -33.82
N SER A 341 19.02 -11.03 -32.71
CA SER A 341 18.43 -11.34 -31.40
C SER A 341 17.48 -10.26 -30.88
N PHE A 342 17.80 -8.98 -31.11
CA PHE A 342 17.05 -7.86 -30.56
C PHE A 342 16.99 -6.69 -31.53
N ARG A 343 15.78 -6.23 -31.81
CA ARG A 343 15.48 -5.03 -32.59
C ARG A 343 14.36 -4.27 -31.90
N GLN A 344 14.51 -2.96 -31.80
CA GLN A 344 13.50 -2.12 -31.17
C GLN A 344 13.27 -0.86 -31.99
N LYS A 345 11.99 -0.48 -32.11
CA LYS A 345 11.57 0.81 -32.62
C LYS A 345 11.26 1.73 -31.44
N TYR A 346 11.81 2.94 -31.46
CA TYR A 346 11.66 3.93 -30.39
C TYR A 346 12.19 3.45 -29.04
N GLY A 347 12.12 4.33 -28.05
CA GLY A 347 12.53 4.06 -26.70
C GLY A 347 13.82 4.78 -26.33
N LYS A 348 14.50 4.26 -25.31
CA LYS A 348 15.78 4.76 -24.83
C LYS A 348 16.83 3.69 -25.00
N PHE A 349 18.00 4.04 -25.53
CA PHE A 349 19.14 3.15 -25.74
C PHE A 349 20.35 3.74 -25.02
N GLU A 350 20.84 3.05 -23.99
CA GLU A 350 21.91 3.51 -23.11
C GLU A 350 23.05 2.51 -23.08
N ALA A 351 24.27 3.01 -23.12
CA ALA A 351 25.46 2.20 -22.90
C ALA A 351 26.52 2.99 -22.14
N LYS A 352 27.19 2.34 -21.19
CA LYS A 352 28.37 2.88 -20.51
C LYS A 352 29.62 2.38 -21.21
N VAL A 353 30.33 3.28 -21.86
CA VAL A 353 31.44 2.93 -22.75
C VAL A 353 32.68 3.76 -22.41
N LYS A 354 33.85 3.10 -22.46
CA LYS A 354 35.19 3.70 -22.37
C LYS A 354 35.98 3.22 -23.57
N PHE A 355 36.74 4.08 -24.22
CA PHE A 355 37.57 3.66 -25.35
C PHE A 355 38.90 4.40 -25.41
N SER A 356 39.85 3.78 -26.10
CA SER A 356 41.05 4.44 -26.58
C SER A 356 40.67 5.46 -27.65
N GLN A 357 41.08 6.71 -27.47
CA GLN A 357 40.88 7.75 -28.48
C GLN A 357 42.20 8.09 -29.16
N ALA A 358 42.33 7.68 -30.42
CA ALA A 358 43.47 7.98 -31.28
C ALA A 358 42.98 7.97 -32.73
N TYR A 359 43.21 9.05 -33.49
CA TYR A 359 43.00 8.99 -34.94
C TYR A 359 44.02 8.03 -35.57
N PRO A 360 43.69 7.15 -36.54
CA PRO A 360 42.42 7.00 -37.24
C PRO A 360 41.45 5.97 -36.63
N VAL A 361 41.67 5.51 -35.39
CA VAL A 361 40.79 4.54 -34.71
C VAL A 361 39.41 5.14 -34.44
N VAL A 362 38.37 4.46 -34.96
CA VAL A 362 36.97 4.88 -34.81
C VAL A 362 36.20 3.84 -34.02
N ASN A 363 35.91 4.18 -32.76
CA ASN A 363 34.97 3.44 -31.93
C ASN A 363 33.58 3.98 -32.20
N ALA A 364 32.61 3.08 -32.36
CA ALA A 364 31.24 3.45 -32.71
C ALA A 364 30.21 2.63 -31.94
N PHE A 365 29.15 3.32 -31.53
CA PHE A 365 27.87 2.74 -31.10
C PHE A 365 26.79 3.29 -32.02
N TRP A 366 26.15 2.41 -32.79
CA TRP A 366 25.15 2.79 -33.78
C TRP A 366 24.00 1.80 -33.84
N LEU A 367 22.87 2.28 -34.36
CA LEU A 367 21.67 1.49 -34.62
C LEU A 367 21.34 1.55 -36.11
N VAL A 368 20.84 0.44 -36.64
CA VAL A 368 20.36 0.37 -38.02
C VAL A 368 19.22 -0.64 -38.15
N GLY A 369 18.38 -0.44 -39.16
CA GLY A 369 17.29 -1.35 -39.51
C GLY A 369 17.74 -2.47 -40.45
N GLU A 370 16.83 -2.96 -41.27
CA GLU A 370 17.13 -4.00 -42.26
C GLU A 370 18.02 -3.46 -43.40
N LYS A 371 17.79 -2.22 -43.80
CA LYS A 371 18.61 -1.50 -44.78
C LYS A 371 19.76 -0.81 -44.06
N MET A 372 20.89 -0.62 -44.75
CA MET A 372 22.05 0.11 -44.21
C MET A 372 21.74 1.57 -43.84
N LEU A 373 20.65 2.13 -44.35
CA LEU A 373 20.17 3.47 -44.02
C LEU A 373 18.65 3.46 -43.83
N PRO A 374 18.11 4.26 -42.90
CA PRO A 374 18.82 5.19 -42.03
C PRO A 374 19.66 4.51 -40.94
N GLN A 375 20.84 5.08 -40.65
CA GLN A 375 21.72 4.66 -39.56
C GLN A 375 21.78 5.75 -38.50
N LEU A 376 21.54 5.39 -37.24
CA LEU A 376 21.64 6.29 -36.09
C LEU A 376 22.96 6.07 -35.37
N ASP A 377 23.85 7.05 -35.40
CA ASP A 377 25.09 7.02 -34.63
C ASP A 377 24.83 7.61 -33.25
N VAL A 378 24.82 6.75 -32.22
CA VAL A 378 24.78 7.21 -30.83
C VAL A 378 26.09 7.93 -30.50
N PHE A 379 27.23 7.35 -30.88
CA PHE A 379 28.48 8.07 -31.01
C PHE A 379 29.43 7.42 -32.03
N LYS A 380 30.32 8.24 -32.61
CA LYS A 380 31.53 7.85 -33.34
C LYS A 380 32.71 8.67 -32.85
N SER A 381 33.86 8.04 -32.61
CA SER A 381 35.05 8.72 -32.06
C SER A 381 35.95 9.40 -33.08
N SER A 382 35.64 9.29 -34.38
CA SER A 382 36.49 9.81 -35.46
C SER A 382 36.30 11.30 -35.65
N VAL A 383 37.25 12.10 -35.15
CA VAL A 383 37.39 13.48 -35.62
C VAL A 383 38.87 13.81 -35.69
N THR A 384 39.31 14.34 -36.84
CA THR A 384 40.66 14.91 -36.99
C THR A 384 40.97 15.84 -35.81
N LYS A 385 42.11 15.64 -35.14
CA LYS A 385 42.56 16.34 -33.91
C LYS A 385 41.99 15.84 -32.55
N GLY A 386 41.32 14.68 -32.52
CA GLY A 386 41.31 13.75 -31.38
C GLY A 386 40.66 14.19 -30.05
N LYS A 387 39.78 15.21 -30.05
CA LYS A 387 39.12 15.73 -28.83
C LYS A 387 37.60 15.85 -28.95
N ALA A 388 36.99 15.14 -29.90
CA ALA A 388 35.58 15.27 -30.20
C ALA A 388 34.97 13.91 -30.57
N LEU A 389 33.65 13.82 -30.44
CA LEU A 389 32.82 12.74 -30.95
C LEU A 389 31.85 13.30 -31.99
N GLU A 390 31.24 12.42 -32.77
CA GLU A 390 30.11 12.73 -33.63
C GLU A 390 28.91 11.86 -33.24
N SER A 391 27.72 12.45 -33.27
CA SER A 391 26.44 11.74 -33.10
C SER A 391 25.46 12.29 -34.11
N GLY A 392 24.54 11.48 -34.59
CA GLY A 392 23.54 11.94 -35.55
C GLY A 392 22.95 10.82 -36.38
N ILE A 393 22.44 11.18 -37.56
CA ILE A 393 21.77 10.25 -38.46
C ILE A 393 22.33 10.35 -39.87
N HIS A 394 22.57 9.19 -40.48
CA HIS A 394 22.77 9.03 -41.90
C HIS A 394 21.44 8.62 -42.53
N VAL A 395 20.97 9.38 -43.52
CA VAL A 395 19.69 9.16 -44.19
C VAL A 395 19.93 8.75 -45.63
N GLY A 396 19.29 7.67 -46.07
CA GLY A 396 19.32 7.25 -47.47
C GLY A 396 18.51 8.19 -48.35
N ALA A 397 18.97 8.39 -49.58
CA ALA A 397 18.22 9.08 -50.64
C ALA A 397 17.92 8.07 -51.76
N PRO A 398 16.66 7.91 -52.21
CA PRO A 398 16.33 7.03 -53.34
C PRO A 398 17.07 7.39 -54.63
N GLU A 399 17.31 8.69 -54.85
CA GLU A 399 18.09 9.23 -55.97
C GLU A 399 18.95 10.37 -55.43
N GLY A 400 20.21 10.07 -55.06
CA GLY A 400 21.15 11.07 -54.55
C GLY A 400 22.19 10.51 -53.58
N GLN A 401 23.11 11.37 -53.16
CA GLN A 401 24.07 11.00 -52.11
C GLN A 401 23.36 10.93 -50.74
N PRO A 402 23.79 10.01 -49.84
CA PRO A 402 23.29 9.97 -48.47
C PRO A 402 23.38 11.34 -47.78
N LEU A 403 22.32 11.71 -47.07
CA LEU A 403 22.30 12.94 -46.27
C LEU A 403 22.84 12.64 -44.88
N ASN A 404 23.92 13.33 -44.49
CA ASN A 404 24.57 13.17 -43.19
C ASN A 404 24.20 14.34 -42.26
N LEU A 405 23.37 14.07 -41.25
CA LEU A 405 22.97 15.03 -40.22
C LEU A 405 23.72 14.70 -38.93
N LEU A 406 25.01 15.07 -38.89
CA LEU A 406 25.92 14.77 -37.78
C LEU A 406 26.24 16.02 -36.96
N LYS A 407 26.35 15.83 -35.65
CA LYS A 407 26.76 16.86 -34.69
C LYS A 407 28.10 16.49 -34.06
N LYS A 408 29.09 17.37 -34.26
CA LYS A 408 30.35 17.33 -33.51
C LYS A 408 30.13 17.74 -32.06
N ILE A 409 30.56 16.89 -31.13
CA ILE A 409 30.45 17.05 -29.69
C ILE A 409 31.84 17.28 -29.09
N THR A 410 31.99 18.37 -28.35
CA THR A 410 33.24 18.78 -27.69
C THR A 410 32.99 19.15 -26.23
N GLY A 411 34.05 19.47 -25.50
CA GLY A 411 33.98 19.96 -24.12
C GLY A 411 34.36 18.93 -23.06
N ALA A 412 34.83 17.75 -23.46
CA ALA A 412 35.35 16.75 -22.54
C ALA A 412 36.54 16.00 -23.15
N ASN A 413 37.31 15.33 -22.30
CA ASN A 413 38.28 14.35 -22.73
C ASN A 413 37.62 12.96 -22.70
N PHE A 414 37.37 12.41 -23.88
CA PHE A 414 36.73 11.09 -24.02
C PHE A 414 37.75 9.95 -23.98
N LYS A 415 39.04 10.25 -24.12
CA LYS A 415 40.12 9.26 -24.07
C LYS A 415 40.14 8.54 -22.72
N ASN A 416 39.97 7.22 -22.75
CA ASN A 416 40.07 6.32 -21.60
C ASN A 416 39.13 6.67 -20.43
N GLY A 417 38.08 7.46 -20.67
CA GLY A 417 37.06 7.79 -19.67
C GLY A 417 35.75 7.07 -19.98
N TYR A 418 35.09 6.53 -18.95
CA TYR A 418 33.71 6.05 -19.09
C TYR A 418 32.74 7.21 -19.23
N TYR A 419 31.81 7.09 -20.16
CA TYR A 419 30.63 7.94 -20.28
C TYR A 419 29.41 7.09 -20.56
N ILE A 420 28.25 7.56 -20.10
CA ILE A 420 26.96 6.95 -20.44
C ILE A 420 26.41 7.71 -21.64
N TYR A 421 26.34 7.01 -22.78
CA TYR A 421 25.79 7.52 -24.02
C TYR A 421 24.34 7.06 -24.13
N THR A 422 23.43 8.01 -24.32
CA THR A 422 22.00 7.75 -24.42
C THR A 422 21.46 8.30 -25.74
N LEU A 423 20.62 7.50 -26.40
CA LEU A 423 19.69 7.98 -27.43
C LEU A 423 18.26 7.82 -26.91
N ASP A 424 17.56 8.93 -26.68
CA ASP A 424 16.10 8.92 -26.55
C ASP A 424 15.50 9.08 -27.95
N TRP A 425 14.76 8.08 -28.40
CA TRP A 425 14.14 8.04 -29.72
C TRP A 425 12.62 7.90 -29.57
N SER A 426 11.89 8.93 -29.98
CA SER A 426 10.42 8.91 -30.06
C SER A 426 9.99 9.16 -31.52
N PRO A 427 8.69 9.03 -31.85
CA PRO A 427 8.20 9.41 -33.18
C PRO A 427 8.49 10.88 -33.55
N GLU A 428 8.63 11.76 -32.55
CA GLU A 428 8.77 13.20 -32.75
C GLU A 428 10.23 13.67 -32.79
N ALA A 429 11.16 12.95 -32.15
CA ALA A 429 12.54 13.37 -32.06
C ALA A 429 13.54 12.24 -31.74
N LEU A 430 14.77 12.48 -32.16
CA LEU A 430 15.98 11.81 -31.69
C LEU A 430 16.74 12.78 -30.78
N ILE A 431 17.12 12.33 -29.58
CA ILE A 431 17.83 13.16 -28.60
C ILE A 431 19.02 12.37 -28.07
N TRP A 432 20.22 12.87 -28.35
CA TRP A 432 21.46 12.28 -27.86
C TRP A 432 21.87 12.95 -26.56
N LYS A 433 22.32 12.15 -25.60
CA LYS A 433 22.80 12.63 -24.31
C LYS A 433 24.11 11.94 -23.92
N ILE A 434 24.92 12.68 -23.16
CA ILE A 434 26.11 12.16 -22.50
C ILE A 434 25.98 12.46 -21.01
N ASN A 435 26.01 11.42 -20.17
CA ASN A 435 25.77 11.51 -18.73
C ASN A 435 24.48 12.29 -18.38
N GLY A 436 23.42 12.06 -19.17
CA GLY A 436 22.11 12.69 -19.01
C GLY A 436 21.99 14.12 -19.57
N ILE A 437 23.07 14.72 -20.08
CA ILE A 437 23.06 16.06 -20.69
C ILE A 437 22.80 15.95 -22.19
N GLU A 438 21.77 16.63 -22.68
CA GLU A 438 21.48 16.73 -24.12
C GLU A 438 22.62 17.41 -24.88
N VAL A 439 23.11 16.75 -25.93
CA VAL A 439 24.21 17.21 -26.78
C VAL A 439 23.80 17.42 -28.22
N HIS A 440 22.76 16.72 -28.67
CA HIS A 440 22.20 16.84 -30.01
C HIS A 440 20.72 16.45 -30.00
N ARG A 441 19.96 17.06 -30.91
CA ARG A 441 18.55 16.78 -31.15
C ARG A 441 18.28 16.91 -32.64
N GLU A 442 17.51 15.97 -33.17
CA GLU A 442 16.99 16.00 -34.54
C GLU A 442 15.49 15.65 -34.50
N VAL A 443 14.70 16.36 -35.29
CA VAL A 443 13.23 16.24 -35.37
C VAL A 443 12.75 15.86 -36.77
N LYS A 444 13.66 15.85 -37.76
CA LYS A 444 13.41 15.45 -39.14
C LYS A 444 14.02 14.08 -39.40
N HIS A 445 13.47 13.36 -40.38
CA HIS A 445 13.97 12.05 -40.80
C HIS A 445 14.07 11.03 -39.66
N VAL A 446 13.25 11.18 -38.62
CA VAL A 446 13.19 10.25 -37.48
C VAL A 446 12.78 8.88 -38.01
N PRO A 447 13.60 7.84 -37.85
CA PRO A 447 13.26 6.51 -38.35
C PRO A 447 11.99 5.97 -37.68
N ASN A 448 11.24 5.14 -38.41
CA ASN A 448 9.99 4.51 -37.96
C ASN A 448 10.01 2.99 -38.19
N GLU A 449 11.18 2.37 -38.11
CA GLU A 449 11.37 0.92 -38.24
C GLU A 449 12.16 0.38 -37.05
N PRO A 450 11.99 -0.91 -36.65
CA PRO A 450 12.83 -1.50 -35.63
C PRO A 450 14.31 -1.56 -36.03
N MET A 451 15.19 -1.16 -35.13
CA MET A 451 16.64 -1.17 -35.36
C MET A 451 17.35 -2.04 -34.32
N TYR A 452 18.43 -2.71 -34.75
CA TYR A 452 19.35 -3.38 -33.84
C TYR A 452 20.52 -2.45 -33.49
N LEU A 453 21.15 -2.70 -32.35
CA LEU A 453 22.37 -2.01 -31.94
C LEU A 453 23.64 -2.77 -32.35
N SER A 454 24.70 -2.01 -32.63
CA SER A 454 26.04 -2.50 -32.94
C SER A 454 27.11 -1.64 -32.28
N PHE A 455 28.15 -2.32 -31.79
CA PHE A 455 29.38 -1.72 -31.29
C PHE A 455 30.54 -2.27 -32.09
N CYS A 456 31.42 -1.40 -32.58
CA CYS A 456 32.61 -1.82 -33.30
C CYS A 456 33.74 -0.80 -33.18
N THR A 457 34.95 -1.26 -33.52
CA THR A 457 36.08 -0.37 -33.78
C THR A 457 36.54 -0.57 -35.22
N ILE A 458 36.57 0.51 -36.01
CA ILE A 458 37.00 0.48 -37.42
C ILE A 458 38.23 1.34 -37.66
N LEU A 459 38.95 1.04 -38.74
CA LEU A 459 40.14 1.73 -39.23
C LEU A 459 39.89 2.21 -40.67
N PRO A 460 39.46 3.48 -40.86
CA PRO A 460 39.32 4.07 -42.19
C PRO A 460 40.67 4.27 -42.89
N GLU A 461 41.73 4.43 -42.10
CA GLU A 461 43.11 4.63 -42.55
C GLU A 461 44.07 3.75 -41.74
N TYR A 462 45.27 3.55 -42.26
CA TYR A 462 46.31 2.79 -41.57
C TYR A 462 46.80 3.54 -40.33
N PRO A 463 46.69 2.95 -39.12
CA PRO A 463 47.25 3.53 -37.92
C PRO A 463 48.78 3.32 -37.86
N SER A 464 49.48 4.23 -37.20
CA SER A 464 50.87 4.02 -36.76
C SER A 464 50.93 3.03 -35.58
N ASP A 465 52.08 2.40 -35.36
CA ASP A 465 52.27 1.46 -34.26
C ASP A 465 52.00 2.09 -32.86
N LYS A 466 52.11 3.42 -32.71
CA LYS A 466 51.80 4.13 -31.45
C LYS A 466 50.32 4.19 -31.10
N GLN A 467 49.45 3.89 -32.06
CA GLN A 467 47.99 3.94 -31.91
C GLN A 467 47.40 2.56 -31.64
N MET A 468 48.24 1.52 -31.64
CA MET A 468 47.89 0.12 -31.43
C MET A 468 48.61 -0.47 -30.21
N PRO A 469 48.04 -1.47 -29.51
CA PRO A 469 46.64 -1.87 -29.62
C PRO A 469 45.71 -0.74 -29.11
N SER A 470 44.47 -0.77 -29.56
CA SER A 470 43.42 0.12 -29.06
C SER A 470 42.21 -0.70 -28.63
N PHE A 471 41.43 -0.18 -27.69
CA PHE A 471 40.29 -0.91 -27.15
C PHE A 471 39.02 -0.07 -27.04
N MET A 472 37.87 -0.74 -27.00
CA MET A 472 36.60 -0.21 -26.53
C MET A 472 36.00 -1.16 -25.49
N ASP A 473 35.79 -0.65 -24.29
CA ASP A 473 35.18 -1.31 -23.14
C ASP A 473 33.73 -0.88 -23.03
N ILE A 474 32.82 -1.85 -22.98
CA ILE A 474 31.39 -1.66 -22.76
C ILE A 474 31.05 -2.35 -21.44
N ASP A 475 30.67 -1.55 -20.46
CA ASP A 475 30.38 -1.98 -19.08
C ASP A 475 28.96 -2.54 -18.99
N TRP A 476 27.98 -1.81 -19.51
CA TRP A 476 26.61 -2.31 -19.62
C TRP A 476 25.86 -1.63 -20.76
N ILE A 477 24.78 -2.28 -21.20
CA ILE A 477 23.82 -1.77 -22.18
C ILE A 477 22.41 -1.96 -21.63
N ARG A 478 21.57 -0.94 -21.76
CA ARG A 478 20.16 -0.97 -21.34
C ARG A 478 19.30 -0.30 -22.37
N CYS A 479 18.26 -1.00 -22.83
CA CYS A 479 17.24 -0.47 -23.72
C CYS A 479 15.90 -0.48 -23.00
N TYR A 480 15.14 0.59 -23.17
CA TYR A 480 13.83 0.75 -22.59
C TYR A 480 12.83 1.12 -23.67
N ARG A 481 11.60 0.63 -23.56
CA ARG A 481 10.46 1.18 -24.30
C ARG A 481 9.60 2.03 -23.38
N LYS A 482 8.90 3.01 -23.94
CA LYS A 482 7.88 3.73 -23.19
C LYS A 482 6.68 2.79 -23.01
N LYS A 483 6.15 2.66 -21.80
CA LYS A 483 4.90 1.94 -21.55
C LYS A 483 3.75 2.68 -22.24
N GLU A 484 2.85 1.92 -22.86
CA GLU A 484 1.58 2.45 -23.35
C GLU A 484 0.76 2.90 -22.13
N GLU A 485 0.16 4.09 -22.22
CA GLU A 485 -0.66 4.68 -21.14
C GLU A 485 -2.04 4.03 -21.05
#